data_AF-A0A6J2W7D3-F1
#
_entry.id   AF-A0A6J2W7D3-F1
#
_cell.length_a   1.000
_cell.length_b   1.000
_cell.length_c   1.000
_cell.angle_alpha   90.00
_cell.angle_beta   90.00
_cell.angle_gamma   90.00
#
_symmetry.space_group_name_H-M   'P 1'
#
loop_
_entity.id
_entity.type
_entity.pdbx_description
1 polymer ?
#
loop_
_entity_poly.entity_id
_entity_poly.type
_entity_poly.pdbx_seq_one_letter_code
_entity_poly.pdbx_strand_id
1 'polypeptide(L)'
;MVLFNNFQFCISACAKAEYEVDGECCPVCGPGFHLYKHCSEYTSTSCKPCTPSTFTDLPNGLSQCFPCTVCDSSQGLRTKTECTLTADTICEPREGFYCIDQHKHSCRAAVEHSKCNPGQYIIQNGTAYRDTVCGDCVGDTYSDGSFSSCLPHTQCESSNGVKRWVKIPGTHSSDTECEEQQTVSIIIGIISGVLVIAVGLGLGLLCRRYKKRKSLNIGREYVRPDGGAVGSFRLIPGHSR
;
A
#
# COMPACT_ATOMS: atom_id res chain seq x y z
N MET A 1 66.40 -66.04 8.53
CA MET A 1 67.09 -64.73 8.55
C MET A 1 66.55 -63.95 7.37
N VAL A 2 65.73 -62.92 7.45
CA VAL A 2 65.10 -62.13 8.52
C VAL A 2 63.69 -61.81 8.01
N LEU A 3 62.65 -61.99 8.83
CA LEU A 3 61.31 -61.51 8.53
C LEU A 3 61.32 -59.98 8.71
N PHE A 4 61.34 -59.22 7.62
CA PHE A 4 61.04 -57.80 7.69
C PHE A 4 59.52 -57.64 7.79
N ASN A 5 59.05 -57.65 9.05
CA ASN A 5 57.76 -57.11 9.43
C ASN A 5 57.69 -55.66 8.92
N ASN A 6 56.96 -55.45 7.83
CA ASN A 6 56.48 -54.13 7.41
C ASN A 6 55.38 -53.71 8.41
N PHE A 7 55.78 -53.40 9.63
CA PHE A 7 54.99 -52.55 10.51
C PHE A 7 55.08 -51.15 9.93
N GLN A 8 54.21 -50.88 8.95
CA GLN A 8 53.79 -49.53 8.64
C GLN A 8 53.15 -49.02 9.94
N PHE A 9 53.94 -48.34 10.77
CA PHE A 9 53.41 -47.53 11.86
C PHE A 9 52.28 -46.70 11.28
N CYS A 10 51.08 -46.81 11.85
CA CYS A 10 50.05 -45.82 11.61
C CYS A 10 50.69 -44.47 11.93
N ILE A 11 50.98 -43.68 10.91
CA ILE A 11 51.27 -42.26 11.07
C ILE A 11 49.95 -41.69 11.58
N SER A 12 49.80 -41.66 12.90
CA SER A 12 48.68 -41.00 13.52
C SER A 12 48.91 -39.51 13.28
N ALA A 13 48.25 -38.99 12.24
CA ALA A 13 47.72 -37.64 12.31
C ALA A 13 47.15 -37.46 13.73
N CYS A 14 47.44 -36.34 14.36
CA CYS A 14 47.04 -36.04 15.73
C CYS A 14 45.59 -36.46 16.02
N ALA A 15 45.28 -36.77 17.28
CA ALA A 15 43.95 -37.22 17.63
C ALA A 15 42.89 -36.17 17.26
N LYS A 16 41.61 -36.56 17.18
CA LYS A 16 40.52 -35.68 16.71
C LYS A 16 40.40 -34.33 17.44
N ALA A 17 40.90 -34.23 18.67
CA ALA A 17 40.90 -33.01 19.49
C ALA A 17 42.30 -32.40 19.64
N GLU A 18 43.19 -32.67 18.69
CA GLU A 18 44.56 -32.20 18.67
C GLU A 18 44.90 -31.63 17.29
N TYR A 19 45.88 -30.72 17.25
CA TYR A 19 46.45 -30.17 16.03
C TYR A 19 47.96 -30.33 16.06
N GLU A 20 48.56 -30.47 14.88
CA GLU A 20 50.01 -30.63 14.75
C GLU A 20 50.70 -29.26 14.73
N VAL A 21 51.77 -29.13 15.51
CA VAL A 21 52.71 -28.01 15.46
C VAL A 21 54.12 -28.57 15.66
N ASP A 22 55.02 -28.27 14.73
CA ASP A 22 56.42 -28.73 14.76
C ASP A 22 56.62 -30.25 14.97
N GLY A 23 55.66 -31.07 14.49
CA GLY A 23 55.69 -32.53 14.63
C GLY A 23 55.17 -33.07 15.98
N GLU A 24 54.70 -32.19 16.87
CA GLU A 24 54.03 -32.55 18.12
C GLU A 24 52.51 -32.32 18.02
N CYS A 25 51.74 -33.15 18.74
CA CYS A 25 50.29 -33.02 18.81
C CYS A 25 49.88 -32.22 20.04
N CYS A 26 49.28 -31.05 19.80
CA CYS A 26 48.79 -30.17 20.85
C CYS A 26 47.27 -30.24 20.97
N PRO A 27 46.70 -30.19 22.19
CA PRO A 27 45.25 -30.14 22.36
C PRO A 27 44.66 -28.85 21.80
N VAL A 28 43.49 -28.94 21.16
CA VAL A 28 42.78 -27.77 20.59
C VAL A 28 42.10 -26.92 21.67
N CYS A 29 41.78 -25.67 21.32
CA CYS A 29 40.91 -24.81 22.11
C CYS A 29 39.43 -25.19 21.91
N GLY A 30 38.60 -25.00 22.94
CA GLY A 30 37.16 -25.20 22.83
C GLY A 30 36.45 -24.09 22.04
N PRO A 31 35.16 -24.29 21.68
CA PRO A 31 34.32 -23.24 21.10
C PRO A 31 34.31 -21.97 21.96
N GLY A 32 34.29 -20.80 21.32
CA GLY A 32 34.39 -19.50 21.99
C GLY A 32 35.79 -19.10 22.41
N PHE A 33 36.79 -19.93 22.10
CA PHE A 33 38.19 -19.64 22.34
C PHE A 33 39.02 -19.83 21.06
N HIS A 34 40.11 -19.10 20.99
CA HIS A 34 41.15 -19.23 19.97
C HIS A 34 42.50 -19.49 20.63
N LEU A 35 43.44 -19.99 19.83
CA LEU A 35 44.82 -20.23 20.21
C LEU A 35 45.52 -18.91 20.52
N TYR A 36 46.09 -18.81 21.73
CA TYR A 36 46.95 -17.71 22.14
C TYR A 36 48.43 -18.11 22.16
N LYS A 37 48.74 -19.33 22.63
CA LYS A 37 50.09 -19.89 22.65
C LYS A 37 50.03 -21.39 22.42
N HIS A 38 50.90 -21.89 21.55
CA HIS A 38 51.08 -23.33 21.32
C HIS A 38 51.45 -24.07 22.61
N CYS A 39 51.17 -25.37 22.62
CA CYS A 39 51.69 -26.24 23.66
C CYS A 39 53.22 -26.34 23.55
N SER A 40 53.85 -26.82 24.61
CA SER A 40 55.26 -27.22 24.62
C SER A 40 55.36 -28.56 25.33
N GLU A 41 56.55 -29.16 25.34
CA GLU A 41 56.85 -30.39 26.07
C GLU A 41 56.30 -30.40 27.52
N TYR A 42 56.25 -29.24 28.18
CA TYR A 42 55.84 -29.11 29.58
C TYR A 42 54.53 -28.33 29.80
N THR A 43 53.93 -27.75 28.76
CA THR A 43 52.74 -26.91 28.90
C THR A 43 51.67 -27.23 27.87
N SER A 44 50.42 -27.34 28.29
CA SER A 44 49.29 -27.47 27.36
C SER A 44 49.08 -26.19 26.53
N THR A 45 48.26 -26.30 25.48
CA THR A 45 47.83 -25.16 24.66
C THR A 45 47.16 -24.08 25.51
N SER A 46 47.59 -22.83 25.34
CA SER A 46 46.93 -21.69 25.98
C SER A 46 45.89 -21.08 25.06
N CYS A 47 44.66 -20.98 25.55
CA CYS A 47 43.53 -20.44 24.81
C CYS A 47 43.07 -19.09 25.38
N LYS A 48 42.55 -18.21 24.53
CA LYS A 48 41.91 -16.95 24.92
C LYS A 48 40.50 -16.87 24.37
N PRO A 49 39.55 -16.24 25.09
CA PRO A 49 38.19 -16.10 24.62
C PRO A 49 38.15 -15.22 23.36
N CYS A 50 37.19 -15.49 22.49
CA CYS A 50 36.87 -14.61 21.37
C CYS A 50 36.48 -13.21 21.86
N THR A 51 36.78 -12.19 21.08
CA THR A 51 36.33 -10.83 21.34
C THR A 51 34.87 -10.65 20.91
N PRO A 52 34.16 -9.62 21.42
CA PRO A 52 32.85 -9.26 20.89
C PRO A 52 32.86 -9.14 19.36
N SER A 53 31.77 -9.56 18.72
CA SER A 53 31.63 -9.64 17.25
C SER A 53 32.51 -10.70 16.56
N THR A 54 33.05 -11.66 17.31
CA THR A 54 33.72 -12.85 16.76
C THR A 54 33.30 -14.14 17.48
N PHE A 55 33.42 -15.28 16.82
CA PHE A 55 33.01 -16.58 17.35
C PHE A 55 33.86 -17.76 16.85
N THR A 56 33.80 -18.88 17.57
CA THR A 56 34.21 -20.21 17.08
C THR A 56 33.20 -21.23 17.58
N ASP A 57 32.64 -22.03 16.67
CA ASP A 57 31.55 -22.99 16.97
C ASP A 57 32.04 -24.41 17.27
N LEU A 58 33.29 -24.72 16.90
CA LEU A 58 33.91 -26.03 17.05
C LEU A 58 35.26 -25.94 17.78
N PRO A 59 35.71 -27.05 18.40
CA PRO A 59 37.08 -27.16 18.89
C PRO A 59 38.10 -26.90 17.78
N ASN A 60 39.08 -26.04 18.03
CA ASN A 60 39.93 -25.47 16.98
C ASN A 60 41.36 -25.13 17.44
N GLY A 61 42.30 -25.11 16.50
CA GLY A 61 43.66 -24.58 16.69
C GLY A 61 43.87 -23.23 16.02
N LEU A 62 42.81 -22.44 15.81
CA LEU A 62 42.87 -21.19 15.05
C LEU A 62 43.52 -20.09 15.88
N SER A 63 44.37 -19.28 15.26
CA SER A 63 44.99 -18.12 15.92
C SER A 63 44.01 -16.96 16.13
N GLN A 64 42.87 -16.94 15.43
CA GLN A 64 41.84 -15.91 15.48
C GLN A 64 40.44 -16.53 15.37
N CYS A 65 39.46 -15.89 16.00
CA CYS A 65 38.05 -16.25 15.86
C CYS A 65 37.46 -15.76 14.53
N PHE A 66 36.38 -16.37 14.06
CA PHE A 66 35.67 -15.92 12.87
C PHE A 66 34.87 -14.65 13.16
N PRO A 67 34.81 -13.68 12.24
CA PRO A 67 33.91 -12.54 12.38
C PRO A 67 32.46 -13.00 12.32
N CYS A 68 31.60 -12.41 13.14
CA CYS A 68 30.17 -12.67 13.07
C CYS A 68 29.59 -12.16 11.74
N THR A 69 28.66 -12.93 11.18
CA THR A 69 27.89 -12.53 10.00
C THR A 69 27.04 -11.30 10.33
N VAL A 70 26.99 -10.34 9.40
CA VAL A 70 26.14 -9.15 9.49
C VAL A 70 24.91 -9.36 8.60
N CYS A 71 23.73 -9.29 9.19
CA CYS A 71 22.47 -9.40 8.44
C CYS A 71 22.13 -8.05 7.79
N ASP A 72 22.56 -7.89 6.54
CA ASP A 72 22.41 -6.63 5.81
C ASP A 72 20.96 -6.39 5.37
N SER A 73 20.39 -5.30 5.87
CA SER A 73 19.03 -4.87 5.51
C SER A 73 18.86 -4.50 4.04
N SER A 74 19.94 -4.14 3.33
CA SER A 74 19.94 -3.88 1.89
C SER A 74 19.78 -5.17 1.07
N GLN A 75 20.13 -6.31 1.66
CA GLN A 75 19.92 -7.65 1.10
C GLN A 75 18.59 -8.26 1.57
N GLY A 76 17.69 -7.46 2.13
CA GLY A 76 16.38 -7.91 2.61
C GLY A 76 16.44 -8.73 3.91
N LEU A 77 17.54 -8.67 4.67
CA LEU A 77 17.75 -9.50 5.87
C LEU A 77 17.60 -8.73 7.17
N ARG A 78 17.36 -9.47 8.26
CA ARG A 78 17.42 -9.01 9.65
C ARG A 78 17.99 -10.09 10.54
N THR A 79 18.50 -9.70 11.69
CA THR A 79 19.01 -10.64 12.69
C THR A 79 17.85 -11.40 13.31
N LYS A 80 17.92 -12.74 13.22
CA LYS A 80 17.03 -13.66 13.94
C LYS A 80 17.62 -14.05 15.29
N THR A 81 18.92 -14.32 15.29
CA THR A 81 19.67 -14.72 16.48
C THR A 81 21.00 -14.00 16.47
N GLU A 82 21.26 -13.30 17.58
CA GLU A 82 22.50 -12.54 17.77
C GLU A 82 23.72 -13.48 17.84
N CYS A 83 24.86 -12.97 17.41
CA CYS A 83 26.12 -13.68 17.54
C CYS A 83 26.51 -13.88 19.01
N THR A 84 27.11 -15.02 19.30
CA THR A 84 27.71 -15.32 20.61
C THR A 84 29.15 -15.77 20.40
N LEU A 85 29.95 -15.90 21.46
CA LEU A 85 31.32 -16.38 21.32
C LEU A 85 31.38 -17.79 20.70
N THR A 86 30.33 -18.61 20.86
CA THR A 86 30.29 -20.00 20.40
C THR A 86 29.39 -20.24 19.17
N ALA A 87 28.78 -19.21 18.61
CA ALA A 87 27.85 -19.37 17.48
C ALA A 87 27.74 -18.07 16.67
N ASP A 88 27.67 -18.22 15.35
CA ASP A 88 27.46 -17.12 14.41
C ASP A 88 26.08 -16.48 14.55
N THR A 89 25.94 -15.27 14.00
CA THR A 89 24.65 -14.63 13.75
C THR A 89 23.79 -15.48 12.81
N ILE A 90 22.52 -15.66 13.14
CA ILE A 90 21.54 -16.25 12.22
C ILE A 90 20.70 -15.13 11.62
N CYS A 91 20.71 -15.05 10.29
CA CYS A 91 19.93 -14.08 9.53
C CYS A 91 18.64 -14.70 9.02
N GLU A 92 17.59 -13.90 8.95
CA GLU A 92 16.33 -14.25 8.31
C GLU A 92 15.82 -13.09 7.44
N PRO A 93 14.90 -13.35 6.49
CA PRO A 93 14.28 -12.29 5.72
C PRO A 93 13.52 -11.29 6.60
N ARG A 94 13.51 -10.04 6.15
CA ARG A 94 12.64 -8.99 6.68
C ARG A 94 11.18 -9.27 6.35
N GLU A 95 10.28 -8.60 7.05
CA GLU A 95 8.86 -8.63 6.72
C GLU A 95 8.65 -8.17 5.26
N GLY A 96 7.84 -8.92 4.52
CA GLY A 96 7.62 -8.69 3.09
C GLY A 96 8.73 -9.21 2.19
N PHE A 97 9.67 -10.02 2.69
CA PHE A 97 10.74 -10.65 1.89
C PHE A 97 10.73 -12.18 2.06
N TYR A 98 11.25 -12.89 1.06
CA TYR A 98 11.53 -14.32 1.14
C TYR A 98 12.99 -14.63 0.79
N CYS A 99 13.52 -15.68 1.40
CA CYS A 99 14.90 -16.10 1.20
C CYS A 99 15.11 -16.73 -0.17
N ILE A 100 16.18 -16.30 -0.86
CA ILE A 100 16.60 -16.88 -2.16
C ILE A 100 17.95 -17.59 -2.07
N ASP A 101 18.74 -17.34 -1.02
CA ASP A 101 20.00 -18.03 -0.75
C ASP A 101 20.01 -18.54 0.70
N GLN A 102 19.63 -19.80 0.89
CA GLN A 102 19.58 -20.46 2.19
C GLN A 102 20.90 -21.19 2.46
N HIS A 103 21.57 -20.87 3.56
CA HIS A 103 22.75 -21.57 4.02
C HIS A 103 22.55 -22.14 5.42
N LYS A 104 22.36 -23.47 5.51
CA LYS A 104 21.97 -24.17 6.75
C LYS A 104 20.70 -23.54 7.33
N HIS A 105 20.79 -22.91 8.51
CA HIS A 105 19.67 -22.28 9.21
C HIS A 105 19.63 -20.75 9.04
N SER A 106 20.50 -20.17 8.22
CA SER A 106 20.64 -18.72 8.00
C SER A 106 20.37 -18.36 6.55
N CYS A 107 19.70 -17.24 6.31
CA CYS A 107 19.47 -16.70 4.98
C CYS A 107 20.56 -15.68 4.61
N ARG A 108 21.17 -15.83 3.43
CA ARG A 108 22.26 -14.95 2.95
C ARG A 108 21.79 -13.85 2.01
N ALA A 109 20.66 -14.05 1.34
CA ALA A 109 20.03 -13.04 0.51
C ALA A 109 18.51 -13.27 0.44
N ALA A 110 17.74 -12.18 0.49
CA ALA A 110 16.29 -12.20 0.39
C ALA A 110 15.80 -11.14 -0.60
N VAL A 111 14.64 -11.39 -1.20
CA VAL A 111 13.99 -10.47 -2.15
C VAL A 111 12.56 -10.18 -1.70
N GLU A 112 12.05 -9.01 -2.06
CA GLU A 112 10.69 -8.60 -1.70
C GLU A 112 9.67 -9.58 -2.29
N HIS A 113 8.59 -9.82 -1.56
CA HIS A 113 7.46 -10.59 -2.05
C HIS A 113 6.84 -9.92 -3.27
N SER A 114 6.47 -10.74 -4.25
CA SER A 114 5.68 -10.32 -5.40
C SER A 114 4.35 -9.72 -4.93
N LYS A 115 3.97 -8.62 -5.58
CA LYS A 115 2.67 -7.97 -5.39
C LYS A 115 1.75 -8.45 -6.50
N CYS A 116 0.54 -8.87 -6.13
CA CYS A 116 -0.45 -9.23 -7.13
C CYS A 116 -0.94 -7.94 -7.83
N ASN A 117 -1.13 -8.04 -9.14
CA ASN A 117 -1.60 -6.90 -9.92
C ASN A 117 -3.12 -6.73 -9.76
N PRO A 118 -3.67 -5.54 -10.02
CA PRO A 118 -5.11 -5.39 -10.23
C PRO A 118 -5.59 -6.38 -11.30
N GLY A 119 -6.71 -7.06 -11.04
CA GLY A 119 -7.12 -8.23 -11.84
C GLY A 119 -6.75 -9.57 -11.24
N GLN A 120 -5.90 -9.58 -10.22
CA GLN A 120 -5.44 -10.78 -9.54
C GLN A 120 -5.78 -10.74 -8.05
N TYR A 121 -5.91 -11.91 -7.44
CA TYR A 121 -6.09 -12.09 -6.01
C TYR A 121 -4.96 -12.93 -5.42
N ILE A 122 -4.74 -12.80 -4.12
CA ILE A 122 -3.72 -13.52 -3.37
C ILE A 122 -4.25 -14.93 -3.06
N ILE A 123 -3.69 -15.94 -3.74
CA ILE A 123 -3.97 -17.35 -3.44
C ILE A 123 -3.25 -17.76 -2.15
N GLN A 124 -1.98 -17.38 -2.05
CA GLN A 124 -1.13 -17.67 -0.89
C GLN A 124 -0.27 -16.45 -0.60
N ASN A 125 -0.29 -16.01 0.65
CA ASN A 125 0.63 -14.98 1.13
C ASN A 125 2.07 -15.49 1.10
N GLY A 126 3.00 -14.59 0.78
CA GLY A 126 4.43 -14.86 0.93
C GLY A 126 4.80 -15.24 2.37
N THR A 127 5.85 -16.05 2.48
CA THR A 127 6.45 -16.49 3.74
C THR A 127 7.95 -16.16 3.72
N ALA A 128 8.66 -16.43 4.82
CA ALA A 128 10.11 -16.27 4.84
C ALA A 128 10.86 -17.14 3.80
N TYR A 129 10.23 -18.15 3.21
CA TYR A 129 10.89 -19.09 2.28
C TYR A 129 10.17 -19.25 0.95
N ARG A 130 9.04 -18.57 0.76
CA ARG A 130 8.21 -18.70 -0.45
C ARG A 130 7.62 -17.35 -0.80
N ASP A 131 7.57 -17.07 -2.09
CA ASP A 131 6.95 -15.87 -2.59
C ASP A 131 5.41 -15.92 -2.50
N THR A 132 4.78 -14.76 -2.61
CA THR A 132 3.33 -14.62 -2.81
C THR A 132 2.91 -15.29 -4.11
N VAL A 133 1.78 -15.98 -4.09
CA VAL A 133 1.19 -16.61 -5.27
C VAL A 133 -0.13 -15.91 -5.61
N CYS A 134 -0.24 -15.44 -6.84
CA CYS A 134 -1.39 -14.72 -7.37
C CYS A 134 -2.21 -15.60 -8.32
N GLY A 135 -3.53 -15.38 -8.34
CA GLY A 135 -4.45 -15.98 -9.29
C GLY A 135 -5.25 -14.89 -10.01
N ASP A 136 -5.65 -15.14 -11.25
CA ASP A 136 -6.44 -14.17 -12.02
C ASP A 136 -7.93 -14.26 -11.67
N CYS A 137 -8.62 -13.12 -11.66
CA CYS A 137 -10.07 -13.06 -11.54
C CYS A 137 -10.75 -13.52 -12.84
N VAL A 138 -11.89 -14.18 -12.71
CA VAL A 138 -12.67 -14.72 -13.83
C VAL A 138 -14.16 -14.40 -13.66
N GLY A 139 -14.91 -14.38 -14.76
CA GLY A 139 -16.33 -14.02 -14.75
C GLY A 139 -16.58 -12.59 -14.24
N ASP A 140 -17.70 -12.38 -13.55
CA ASP A 140 -18.11 -11.05 -13.06
C ASP A 140 -17.50 -10.75 -11.67
N THR A 141 -16.18 -10.92 -11.56
CA THR A 141 -15.43 -10.70 -10.32
C THR A 141 -14.21 -9.81 -10.52
N TYR A 142 -13.77 -9.14 -9.45
CA TYR A 142 -12.64 -8.23 -9.45
C TYR A 142 -11.77 -8.29 -8.20
N SER A 143 -10.53 -7.80 -8.31
CA SER A 143 -9.66 -7.49 -7.20
C SER A 143 -8.68 -6.37 -7.56
N ASP A 144 -8.33 -5.56 -6.57
CA ASP A 144 -7.30 -4.53 -6.69
C ASP A 144 -5.87 -5.08 -6.52
N GLY A 145 -5.70 -6.41 -6.39
CA GLY A 145 -4.41 -7.06 -6.12
C GLY A 145 -4.15 -7.31 -4.63
N SER A 146 -4.96 -6.75 -3.72
CA SER A 146 -4.77 -6.90 -2.27
C SER A 146 -5.69 -7.96 -1.63
N PHE A 147 -6.70 -8.42 -2.35
CA PHE A 147 -7.72 -9.31 -1.78
C PHE A 147 -7.26 -10.77 -1.78
N SER A 148 -7.74 -11.54 -0.81
CA SER A 148 -7.52 -13.00 -0.74
C SER A 148 -8.45 -13.82 -1.66
N SER A 149 -9.41 -13.15 -2.30
CA SER A 149 -10.31 -13.72 -3.30
C SER A 149 -10.89 -12.61 -4.17
N CYS A 150 -11.31 -12.93 -5.39
CA CYS A 150 -12.02 -11.97 -6.23
C CYS A 150 -13.43 -11.75 -5.70
N LEU A 151 -13.84 -10.49 -5.61
CA LEU A 151 -15.17 -10.09 -5.15
C LEU A 151 -16.12 -9.98 -6.35
N PRO A 152 -17.40 -10.35 -6.20
CA PRO A 152 -18.38 -10.15 -7.26
C PRO A 152 -18.61 -8.66 -7.53
N HIS A 153 -18.90 -8.31 -8.78
CA HIS A 153 -19.26 -6.94 -9.13
C HIS A 153 -20.55 -6.48 -8.47
N THR A 154 -20.58 -5.22 -8.07
CA THR A 154 -21.77 -4.53 -7.58
C THR A 154 -22.87 -4.51 -8.65
N GLN A 155 -24.06 -4.98 -8.29
CA GLN A 155 -25.23 -4.93 -9.17
C GLN A 155 -25.99 -3.61 -9.00
N CYS A 156 -26.13 -2.87 -10.09
CA CYS A 156 -26.85 -1.59 -10.10
C CYS A 156 -28.37 -1.81 -10.24
N GLU A 157 -29.01 -2.43 -9.25
CA GLU A 157 -30.46 -2.61 -9.25
C GLU A 157 -31.19 -1.32 -8.83
N SER A 158 -32.35 -1.07 -9.45
CA SER A 158 -33.24 0.04 -9.06
C SER A 158 -34.15 -0.42 -7.92
N SER A 159 -33.99 0.15 -6.72
CA SER A 159 -34.82 -0.16 -5.55
C SER A 159 -35.35 1.12 -4.89
N ASN A 160 -36.46 1.00 -4.13
CA ASN A 160 -37.08 2.12 -3.40
C ASN A 160 -37.41 3.37 -4.25
N GLY A 161 -37.73 3.20 -5.53
CA GLY A 161 -38.05 4.31 -6.44
C GLY A 161 -36.86 5.11 -6.93
N VAL A 162 -35.63 4.74 -6.55
CA VAL A 162 -34.38 5.30 -7.07
C VAL A 162 -33.99 4.49 -8.31
N LYS A 163 -33.98 5.15 -9.47
CA LYS A 163 -33.44 4.56 -10.70
C LYS A 163 -31.92 4.60 -10.62
N ARG A 164 -31.29 3.43 -10.72
CA ARG A 164 -29.84 3.26 -10.74
C ARG A 164 -29.43 2.59 -12.05
N TRP A 165 -28.33 3.03 -12.64
CA TRP A 165 -27.73 2.40 -13.82
C TRP A 165 -26.22 2.26 -13.67
N VAL A 166 -25.64 1.40 -14.51
CA VAL A 166 -24.19 1.25 -14.63
C VAL A 166 -23.62 2.49 -15.30
N LYS A 167 -22.78 3.23 -14.59
CA LYS A 167 -22.03 4.37 -15.13
C LYS A 167 -20.72 3.91 -15.74
N ILE A 168 -19.98 3.07 -15.02
CA ILE A 168 -18.74 2.44 -15.49
C ILE A 168 -18.87 0.93 -15.26
N PRO A 169 -18.73 0.09 -16.30
CA PRO A 169 -18.79 -1.35 -16.13
C PRO A 169 -17.59 -1.85 -15.31
N GLY A 170 -17.83 -2.83 -14.46
CA GLY A 170 -16.75 -3.51 -13.72
C GLY A 170 -15.77 -4.21 -14.66
N THR A 171 -14.52 -4.30 -14.23
CA THR A 171 -13.45 -5.06 -14.88
C THR A 171 -12.90 -6.07 -13.88
N HIS A 172 -11.97 -6.94 -14.28
CA HIS A 172 -11.27 -7.78 -13.30
C HIS A 172 -10.45 -6.95 -12.29
N SER A 173 -10.08 -5.71 -12.63
CA SER A 173 -9.30 -4.81 -11.77
C SER A 173 -10.13 -3.84 -10.92
N SER A 174 -11.43 -3.69 -11.19
CA SER A 174 -12.25 -2.65 -10.54
C SER A 174 -13.71 -3.04 -10.49
N ASP A 175 -14.40 -2.59 -9.45
CA ASP A 175 -15.85 -2.79 -9.33
C ASP A 175 -16.64 -1.99 -10.38
N THR A 176 -17.91 -2.35 -10.53
CA THR A 176 -18.91 -1.57 -11.25
C THR A 176 -19.25 -0.29 -10.48
N GLU A 177 -19.17 0.85 -11.16
CA GLU A 177 -19.64 2.12 -10.62
C GLU A 177 -21.10 2.36 -11.01
N CYS A 178 -21.95 2.55 -10.02
CA CYS A 178 -23.36 2.89 -10.22
C CYS A 178 -23.61 4.39 -10.09
N GLU A 179 -24.56 4.89 -10.88
CA GLU A 179 -25.07 6.26 -10.79
C GLU A 179 -26.58 6.24 -10.52
N GLU A 180 -27.06 7.20 -9.73
CA GLU A 180 -28.44 7.30 -9.29
C GLU A 180 -29.14 8.53 -9.88
N GLN A 181 -30.36 8.36 -10.39
CA GLN A 181 -31.20 9.47 -10.80
C GLN A 181 -31.81 10.16 -9.58
N GLN A 182 -31.27 11.31 -9.20
CA GLN A 182 -31.90 12.15 -8.19
C GLN A 182 -33.15 12.82 -8.76
N THR A 183 -34.33 12.23 -8.52
CA THR A 183 -35.63 12.82 -8.85
C THR A 183 -35.91 14.11 -8.06
N VAL A 184 -35.23 14.30 -6.93
CA VAL A 184 -35.32 15.50 -6.07
C VAL A 184 -34.98 16.77 -6.85
N SER A 185 -33.90 16.75 -7.64
CA SER A 185 -33.47 17.91 -8.45
C SER A 185 -34.51 18.30 -9.50
N ILE A 186 -35.20 17.31 -10.09
CA ILE A 186 -36.29 17.54 -11.04
C ILE A 186 -37.51 18.13 -10.33
N ILE A 187 -37.88 17.59 -9.15
CA ILE A 187 -39.04 18.06 -8.37
C ILE A 187 -38.85 19.50 -7.89
N ILE A 188 -37.67 19.86 -7.37
CA ILE A 188 -37.35 21.23 -6.94
C ILE A 188 -37.40 22.21 -8.12
N GLY A 189 -36.88 21.79 -9.28
CA GLY A 189 -36.94 22.58 -10.51
C GLY A 189 -38.38 22.87 -10.95
N ILE A 190 -39.26 21.87 -10.90
CA ILE A 190 -40.67 22.04 -11.26
C ILE A 190 -41.39 22.95 -10.27
N ILE A 191 -41.23 22.74 -8.96
CA ILE A 191 -41.88 23.54 -7.92
C ILE A 191 -41.46 25.01 -8.02
N SER A 192 -40.16 25.28 -8.16
CA SER A 192 -39.66 26.66 -8.27
C SER A 192 -40.17 27.36 -9.54
N GLY A 193 -40.20 26.66 -10.68
CA GLY A 193 -40.75 27.19 -11.93
C GLY A 193 -42.23 27.57 -11.84
N VAL A 194 -43.07 26.70 -11.25
CA VAL A 194 -44.50 26.97 -11.05
C VAL A 194 -44.72 28.17 -10.13
N LEU A 195 -43.92 28.30 -9.08
CA LEU A 195 -44.03 29.39 -8.10
C LEU A 195 -43.69 30.74 -8.73
N VAL A 196 -42.67 30.81 -9.59
CA VAL A 196 -42.30 32.02 -10.35
C VAL A 196 -43.42 32.43 -11.31
N ILE A 197 -44.02 31.48 -12.03
CA ILE A 197 -45.12 31.76 -12.96
C ILE A 197 -46.35 32.28 -12.20
N ALA A 198 -46.71 31.66 -11.07
CA ALA A 198 -47.84 32.06 -10.26
C ALA A 198 -47.68 33.49 -9.70
N VAL A 199 -46.48 33.83 -9.20
CA VAL A 199 -46.15 35.19 -8.74
C VAL A 199 -46.20 36.17 -9.91
N GLY A 200 -45.64 35.81 -11.07
CA GLY A 200 -45.68 36.64 -12.28
C GLY A 200 -47.12 36.95 -12.74
N LEU A 201 -48.00 35.94 -12.76
CA LEU A 201 -49.42 36.12 -13.09
C LEU A 201 -50.14 36.96 -12.02
N GLY A 202 -49.87 36.72 -10.73
CA GLY A 202 -50.44 37.49 -9.62
C GLY A 202 -50.06 38.97 -9.70
N LEU A 203 -48.78 39.27 -9.90
CA LEU A 203 -48.28 40.63 -10.13
C LEU A 203 -48.87 41.24 -11.39
N GLY A 204 -48.98 40.48 -12.49
CA GLY A 204 -49.64 40.92 -13.72
C GLY A 204 -51.11 41.31 -13.51
N LEU A 205 -51.86 40.52 -12.75
CA LEU A 205 -53.26 40.79 -12.39
C LEU A 205 -53.38 42.00 -11.45
N LEU A 206 -52.48 42.14 -10.49
CA LEU A 206 -52.40 43.31 -9.60
C LEU A 206 -52.08 44.58 -10.39
N CYS A 207 -51.11 44.54 -11.29
CA CYS A 207 -50.79 45.64 -12.20
C CYS A 207 -51.97 45.99 -13.10
N ARG A 208 -52.72 44.99 -13.62
CA ARG A 208 -53.97 45.23 -14.37
C ARG A 208 -55.04 45.90 -13.51
N ARG A 209 -55.25 45.43 -12.27
CA ARG A 209 -56.21 46.05 -11.33
C ARG A 209 -55.78 47.45 -10.92
N TYR A 210 -54.49 47.68 -10.71
CA TYR A 210 -53.91 48.99 -10.42
C TYR A 210 -54.10 49.97 -11.59
N LYS A 211 -53.78 49.56 -12.83
CA LYS A 211 -54.06 50.35 -14.04
C LYS A 211 -55.55 50.64 -14.22
N LYS A 212 -56.43 49.65 -13.99
CA LYS A 212 -57.89 49.84 -14.06
C LYS A 212 -58.40 50.83 -13.00
N ARG A 213 -57.92 50.73 -11.75
CA ARG A 213 -58.25 51.70 -10.67
C ARG A 213 -57.70 53.10 -10.97
N LYS A 214 -56.48 53.22 -11.51
CA LYS A 214 -55.91 54.52 -11.92
C LYS A 214 -56.70 55.16 -13.06
N SER A 215 -57.15 54.39 -14.05
CA SER A 215 -58.04 54.86 -15.12
C SER A 215 -59.41 55.31 -14.58
N LEU A 216 -59.95 54.65 -13.55
CA LEU A 216 -61.18 55.06 -12.85
C LEU A 216 -61.00 56.33 -11.99
N ASN A 217 -59.83 56.53 -11.38
CA ASN A 217 -59.54 57.72 -10.58
C ASN A 217 -59.21 58.95 -11.47
N ILE A 218 -58.52 58.78 -12.61
CA ILE A 218 -58.28 59.86 -13.58
C ILE A 218 -59.58 60.35 -14.23
N GLY A 219 -60.60 59.48 -14.36
CA GLY A 219 -61.94 59.88 -14.80
C GLY A 219 -62.76 60.69 -13.78
N ARG A 220 -62.34 60.74 -12.50
CA ARG A 220 -63.05 61.48 -11.44
C ARG A 220 -62.54 62.91 -11.26
N GLU A 221 -61.36 63.24 -11.80
CA GLU A 221 -60.73 64.56 -11.66
C GLU A 221 -61.09 65.55 -12.79
N TYR A 222 -61.79 65.11 -13.85
CA TYR A 222 -62.09 65.94 -15.04
C TYR A 222 -63.52 66.53 -15.11
N VAL A 223 -64.35 66.39 -14.07
CA VAL A 223 -65.71 66.96 -14.06
C VAL A 223 -65.79 68.17 -13.11
N ARG A 224 -65.31 69.33 -13.60
CA ARG A 224 -65.72 70.65 -13.11
C ARG A 224 -66.79 71.17 -14.09
N PRO A 225 -68.02 71.54 -13.64
CA PRO A 225 -69.01 72.10 -14.52
C PRO A 225 -68.82 73.62 -14.56
N ASP A 226 -68.38 74.14 -15.70
CA ASP A 226 -68.80 75.47 -16.14
C ASP A 226 -69.00 75.41 -17.65
N GLY A 227 -70.28 75.45 -18.03
CA GLY A 227 -70.71 75.59 -19.40
C GLY A 227 -70.59 77.04 -19.84
N GLY A 228 -70.12 77.27 -21.06
CA GLY A 228 -70.10 78.58 -21.68
C GLY A 228 -69.24 78.59 -22.92
N ALA A 229 -69.86 78.27 -24.06
CA ALA A 229 -69.26 78.37 -25.39
C ALA A 229 -68.84 79.81 -25.71
N VAL A 230 -67.79 80.01 -26.53
CA VAL A 230 -67.76 80.90 -27.71
C VAL A 230 -66.46 80.67 -28.50
N GLY A 231 -66.59 80.40 -29.81
CA GLY A 231 -65.89 81.13 -30.87
C GLY A 231 -64.37 80.96 -31.09
N SER A 232 -64.05 80.12 -32.08
CA SER A 232 -63.12 80.33 -33.21
C SER A 232 -62.07 81.45 -33.14
N PHE A 233 -60.78 81.10 -33.32
CA PHE A 233 -59.88 81.80 -34.26
C PHE A 233 -58.79 80.84 -34.77
N ARG A 234 -58.73 80.67 -36.10
CA ARG A 234 -57.55 80.19 -36.84
C ARG A 234 -56.54 81.33 -36.99
N LEU A 235 -55.25 81.00 -37.11
CA LEU A 235 -54.31 81.41 -38.18
C LEU A 235 -52.95 80.68 -37.94
N ILE A 236 -52.56 79.69 -38.76
CA ILE A 236 -51.47 79.63 -39.79
C ILE A 236 -50.04 80.08 -39.34
N PRO A 237 -48.95 79.74 -40.07
CA PRO A 237 -48.03 78.62 -39.78
C PRO A 237 -46.59 79.07 -39.45
N GLY A 238 -45.76 78.15 -38.95
CA GLY A 238 -44.32 78.36 -38.77
C GLY A 238 -43.53 77.12 -39.20
N HIS A 239 -42.68 77.31 -40.19
CA HIS A 239 -41.96 76.32 -40.97
C HIS A 239 -40.59 75.97 -40.35
N SER A 240 -40.23 74.69 -40.43
CA SER A 240 -38.91 74.07 -40.60
C SER A 240 -37.63 74.92 -40.39
N ARG A 241 -36.76 74.47 -39.49
CA ARG A 241 -35.53 73.70 -39.80
C ARG A 241 -35.06 72.92 -38.58
#